data_AF-A0A7H4LC38-F1
#
_entry.id   AF-A0A7H4LC38-F1
#
_cell.length_a   1.000
_cell.length_b   1.000
_cell.length_c   1.000
_cell.angle_alpha   90.00
_cell.angle_beta   90.00
_cell.angle_gamma   90.00
#
_symmetry.space_group_name_H-M   'P 1'
#
loop_
_entity.id
_entity.type
_entity.pdbx_description
1 polymer ?
#
loop_
_entity_poly.entity_id
_entity_poly.type
_entity_poly.pdbx_seq_one_letter_code
_entity_poly.pdbx_strand_id
1 'polypeptide(L)'
;MNRKYKLSVIIDLHAAPGSQNAFEHSSSKDDSLDWGTTDNNIAQTMQVIDFLASRNAKSPSLLAVELMNEPLAPGISLKNLKTYYCNGYNAVRKHSSKAYVIMPNRLFSPDPTELLGLAGGLPGSVIDVHYYALFNNIFDTFTVQQNIDFIKTNYSSDLSTVTRQDGPLTFVGKCNYSLLVLEHGFLSPSCMT
;
A
#
# COMPACT_ATOMS: atom_id res chain seq x y z
N MET A 1 -4.31 -7.23 23.29
CA MET A 1 -4.66 -8.36 22.39
C MET A 1 -3.43 -9.09 21.86
N ASN A 2 -2.45 -8.45 21.22
CA ASN A 2 -1.40 -9.17 20.46
C ASN A 2 -0.46 -10.08 21.26
N ARG A 3 -0.03 -9.70 22.48
CA ARG A 3 0.83 -10.57 23.31
C ARG A 3 0.17 -11.88 23.71
N LYS A 4 -1.15 -11.88 23.89
CA LYS A 4 -1.92 -13.07 24.28
C LYS A 4 -2.01 -14.08 23.15
N TYR A 5 -2.04 -13.62 21.90
CA TYR A 5 -2.29 -14.44 20.71
C TYR A 5 -1.06 -14.61 19.81
N LYS A 6 0.12 -14.13 20.24
CA LYS A 6 1.38 -14.19 19.48
C LYS A 6 1.26 -13.59 18.07
N LEU A 7 0.47 -12.52 17.95
CA LEU A 7 0.30 -11.79 16.70
C LEU A 7 1.32 -10.66 16.59
N SER A 8 1.82 -10.50 15.37
CA SER A 8 2.64 -9.38 14.91
C SER A 8 1.75 -8.27 14.34
N VAL A 9 2.22 -7.02 14.41
CA VAL A 9 1.49 -5.83 13.98
C VAL A 9 2.32 -5.03 13.01
N ILE A 10 1.68 -4.63 11.91
CA ILE A 10 2.11 -3.56 11.03
C ILE A 10 1.32 -2.30 11.42
N ILE A 11 2.01 -1.19 11.62
CA ILE A 11 1.39 0.12 11.81
C ILE A 11 1.46 0.84 10.48
N ASP A 12 0.30 1.14 9.91
CA ASP A 12 0.18 1.79 8.61
C ASP A 12 -0.35 3.22 8.75
N LEU A 13 0.39 4.18 8.17
CA LEU A 13 -0.07 5.54 7.99
C LEU A 13 -1.00 5.63 6.78
N HIS A 14 -2.30 5.43 7.03
CA HIS A 14 -3.29 5.34 5.97
C HIS A 14 -3.69 6.68 5.33
N ALA A 15 -3.62 7.77 6.10
CA ALA A 15 -4.07 9.10 5.69
C ALA A 15 -3.03 10.15 6.13
N ALA A 16 -2.43 10.83 5.15
CA ALA A 16 -1.48 11.90 5.40
C ALA A 16 -2.17 13.29 5.29
N PRO A 17 -1.69 14.31 6.01
CA PRO A 17 -2.14 15.69 5.83
C PRO A 17 -2.08 16.12 4.36
N GLY A 18 -3.20 16.67 3.87
CA GLY A 18 -3.35 17.06 2.46
C GLY A 18 -3.74 15.91 1.51
N SER A 19 -3.87 14.67 1.99
CA SER A 19 -4.15 13.48 1.18
C SER A 19 -3.06 13.15 0.16
N GLN A 20 -2.65 11.88 0.16
CA GLN A 20 -1.62 11.35 -0.74
C GLN A 20 -2.18 10.74 -2.02
N ASN A 21 -3.51 10.63 -2.16
CA ASN A 21 -4.12 9.95 -3.30
C ASN A 21 -5.51 10.42 -3.72
N ALA A 22 -6.04 11.49 -3.13
CA ALA A 22 -7.38 12.03 -3.39
C ALA A 22 -8.55 11.11 -3.03
N PHE A 23 -8.32 9.85 -2.65
CA PHE A 23 -9.39 8.94 -2.31
C PHE A 23 -9.93 9.17 -0.90
N GLU A 24 -11.18 8.76 -0.67
CA GLU A 24 -11.86 8.88 0.60
C GLU A 24 -11.11 8.17 1.74
N HIS A 25 -10.41 7.07 1.42
CA HIS A 25 -9.63 6.33 2.41
C HIS A 25 -8.33 7.05 2.83
N SER A 26 -7.86 8.06 2.09
CA SER A 26 -6.84 9.01 2.57
C SER A 26 -7.43 10.22 3.31
N SER A 27 -8.75 10.19 3.58
CA SER A 27 -9.52 11.29 4.19
C SER A 27 -9.54 12.58 3.35
N SER A 28 -9.38 12.46 2.04
CA SER A 28 -9.68 13.58 1.14
C SER A 28 -11.16 13.94 1.21
N LYS A 29 -11.48 15.24 1.17
CA LYS A 29 -12.85 15.76 1.34
C LYS A 29 -13.52 16.14 0.03
N ASP A 30 -12.71 16.46 -0.96
CA ASP A 30 -13.07 17.09 -2.23
C ASP A 30 -12.13 16.62 -3.36
N ASP A 31 -11.62 15.39 -3.23
CA ASP A 31 -10.65 14.77 -4.13
C ASP A 31 -9.32 15.55 -4.24
N SER A 32 -8.99 16.37 -3.24
CA SER A 32 -7.69 17.05 -3.20
C SER A 32 -6.53 16.08 -2.93
N LEU A 33 -5.40 16.38 -3.57
CA LEU A 33 -4.12 15.72 -3.37
C LEU A 33 -3.07 16.82 -3.21
N ASP A 34 -2.86 17.20 -1.95
CA ASP A 34 -1.98 18.28 -1.53
C ASP A 34 -0.75 17.76 -0.76
N TRP A 35 -0.66 16.46 -0.52
CA TRP A 35 0.56 15.91 0.07
C TRP A 35 1.74 16.12 -0.88
N GLY A 36 2.82 16.73 -0.37
CA GLY A 36 4.03 16.99 -1.14
C GLY A 36 3.98 18.21 -2.06
N THR A 37 2.89 18.98 -2.08
CA THR A 37 2.84 20.33 -2.69
C THR A 37 3.43 21.40 -1.79
N THR A 38 3.45 21.14 -0.48
CA THR A 38 4.09 21.98 0.54
C THR A 38 4.97 21.14 1.47
N ASP A 39 6.04 21.73 1.98
CA ASP A 39 6.92 21.09 2.96
C ASP A 39 6.20 20.82 4.28
N ASN A 40 5.16 21.61 4.61
CA ASN A 40 4.42 21.47 5.86
C ASN A 40 3.69 20.13 5.96
N ASN A 41 3.04 19.67 4.88
CA ASN A 41 2.36 18.38 4.87
C ASN A 41 3.35 17.22 5.07
N ILE A 42 4.51 17.27 4.40
CA ILE A 42 5.59 16.27 4.57
C ILE A 42 6.12 16.31 6.02
N ALA A 43 6.37 17.50 6.56
CA ALA A 43 6.91 17.66 7.91
C ALA A 43 5.94 17.11 8.98
N GLN A 44 4.64 17.38 8.86
CA GLN A 44 3.62 16.83 9.76
C GLN A 44 3.53 15.31 9.63
N THR A 45 3.56 14.78 8.40
CA THR A 45 3.59 13.32 8.15
C THR A 45 4.80 12.68 8.84
N MET A 46 5.98 13.30 8.73
CA MET A 46 7.20 12.84 9.41
C MET A 46 7.11 12.86 10.94
N GLN A 47 6.46 13.87 11.53
CA GLN A 47 6.21 13.92 12.98
C GLN A 47 5.34 12.75 13.44
N VAL A 48 4.32 12.38 12.65
CA VAL A 48 3.46 11.22 12.94
C VAL A 48 4.26 9.92 12.89
N ILE A 49 5.12 9.74 11.88
CA ILE A 49 5.97 8.54 11.78
C ILE A 49 6.94 8.43 12.97
N ASP A 50 7.65 9.50 13.34
CA ASP A 50 8.55 9.48 14.50
C ASP A 50 7.79 9.16 15.79
N PHE A 51 6.61 9.76 15.97
CA PHE A 51 5.73 9.46 17.11
C PHE A 51 5.28 8.00 17.15
N LEU A 52 4.76 7.47 16.05
CA LEU A 52 4.27 6.08 15.96
C LEU A 52 5.40 5.07 16.18
N ALA A 53 6.57 5.31 15.58
CA ALA A 53 7.76 4.48 15.77
C ALA A 53 8.22 4.51 17.23
N SER A 54 8.38 5.70 17.82
CA SER A 54 8.79 5.89 19.22
C SER A 54 7.81 5.21 20.19
N ARG A 55 6.51 5.45 20.02
CA ARG A 55 5.46 4.91 20.88
C ARG A 55 5.44 3.38 20.90
N ASN A 56 5.75 2.75 19.77
CA ASN A 56 5.62 1.30 19.60
C ASN A 56 6.95 0.54 19.64
N ALA A 57 8.09 1.23 19.70
CA ALA A 57 9.43 0.63 19.63
C ALA A 57 9.70 -0.46 20.67
N LYS A 58 9.14 -0.33 21.88
CA LYS A 58 9.30 -1.32 22.97
C LYS A 58 8.28 -2.46 22.90
N SER A 59 7.36 -2.43 21.95
CA SER A 59 6.34 -3.47 21.80
C SER A 59 6.97 -4.70 21.12
N PRO A 60 6.97 -5.88 21.78
CA PRO A 60 7.48 -7.10 21.15
C PRO A 60 6.59 -7.59 19.98
N SER A 61 5.39 -7.01 19.83
CA SER A 61 4.48 -7.32 18.72
C SER A 61 4.66 -6.39 17.52
N LEU A 62 5.51 -5.35 17.59
CA LEU A 62 5.76 -4.48 16.43
C LEU A 62 6.61 -5.23 15.41
N LEU A 63 6.03 -5.54 14.26
CA LEU A 63 6.72 -6.17 13.13
C LEU A 63 7.23 -5.12 12.15
N ALA A 64 6.38 -4.16 11.78
CA ALA A 64 6.73 -3.16 10.77
C ALA A 64 6.01 -1.82 10.98
N VAL A 65 6.56 -0.80 10.34
CA VAL A 65 5.90 0.50 10.14
C VAL A 65 5.83 0.75 8.64
N GLU A 66 4.62 0.94 8.12
CA GLU A 66 4.37 1.36 6.75
C GLU A 66 4.25 2.88 6.70
N LEU A 67 5.08 3.48 5.84
CA LEU A 67 5.32 4.92 5.87
C LEU A 67 4.19 5.73 5.26
N MET A 68 3.48 5.20 4.26
CA MET A 68 2.38 5.89 3.59
C MET A 68 1.62 4.93 2.69
N ASN A 69 0.37 4.69 3.02
CA ASN A 69 -0.51 3.88 2.18
C ASN A 69 -0.78 4.56 0.82
N GLU A 70 -0.56 3.84 -0.28
CA GLU A 70 -1.08 4.14 -1.62
C GLU A 70 -0.86 5.59 -2.12
N PRO A 71 0.36 6.13 -2.17
CA PRO A 71 0.59 7.42 -2.82
C PRO A 71 0.23 7.36 -4.31
N LEU A 72 -0.46 8.36 -4.86
CA LEU A 72 -0.97 8.32 -6.24
C LEU A 72 0.03 8.93 -7.25
N ALA A 73 0.35 8.21 -8.33
CA ALA A 73 1.05 8.78 -9.48
C ALA A 73 0.07 9.36 -10.52
N PRO A 74 0.45 10.42 -11.26
CA PRO A 74 1.67 11.21 -11.12
C PRO A 74 1.57 12.32 -10.05
N GLY A 75 0.43 12.45 -9.36
CA GLY A 75 0.17 13.55 -8.41
C GLY A 75 1.24 13.69 -7.34
N ILE A 76 1.65 12.58 -6.72
CA ILE A 76 2.78 12.52 -5.80
C ILE A 76 4.08 12.39 -6.60
N SER A 77 4.96 13.39 -6.49
CA SER A 77 6.30 13.35 -7.09
C SER A 77 7.14 12.21 -6.52
N LEU A 78 7.71 11.38 -7.40
CA LEU A 78 8.62 10.30 -7.01
C LEU A 78 9.84 10.82 -6.22
N LYS A 79 10.34 12.01 -6.56
CA LYS A 79 11.45 12.64 -5.84
C LYS A 79 11.07 12.93 -4.39
N ASN A 80 9.94 13.59 -4.17
CA ASN A 80 9.47 13.93 -2.82
C ASN A 80 9.16 12.66 -2.02
N LEU A 81 8.57 11.65 -2.66
CA LEU A 81 8.29 10.36 -2.03
C LEU A 81 9.57 9.63 -1.61
N LYS A 82 10.59 9.54 -2.47
CA LYS A 82 11.87 8.92 -2.13
C LYS A 82 12.59 9.63 -0.99
N THR A 83 12.57 10.96 -0.98
CA THR A 83 13.10 11.77 0.14
C THR A 83 12.34 11.48 1.44
N TYR A 84 11.00 11.47 1.38
CA TYR A 84 10.16 11.12 2.52
C TYR A 84 10.45 9.70 3.03
N TYR A 85 10.53 8.70 2.16
CA TYR A 85 10.81 7.31 2.55
C TYR A 85 12.20 7.13 3.18
N CYS A 86 13.23 7.79 2.65
CA CYS A 86 14.56 7.77 3.27
C CYS A 86 14.52 8.39 4.67
N ASN A 87 13.85 9.53 4.84
CA ASN A 87 13.70 10.18 6.14
C ASN A 87 12.85 9.36 7.12
N GLY A 88 11.75 8.78 6.65
CA GLY A 88 10.86 7.90 7.42
C GLY A 88 11.58 6.63 7.88
N TYR A 89 12.39 6.02 7.02
CA TYR A 89 13.27 4.91 7.38
C TYR A 89 14.21 5.30 8.53
N ASN A 90 14.89 6.44 8.43
CA ASN A 90 15.78 6.92 9.49
C ASN A 90 15.02 7.21 10.81
N ALA A 91 13.82 7.77 10.72
CA ALA A 91 12.95 8.00 11.88
C ALA A 91 12.55 6.69 12.56
N VAL A 92 12.20 5.64 11.81
CA VAL A 92 11.93 4.31 12.39
C VAL A 92 13.20 3.71 13.01
N ARG A 93 14.35 3.79 12.31
CA ARG A 93 15.63 3.25 12.77
C ARG A 93 16.17 3.92 14.04
N LYS A 94 15.84 5.19 14.26
CA LYS A 94 16.13 5.90 15.52
C LYS A 94 15.54 5.19 16.74
N HIS A 95 14.40 4.52 16.59
CA HIS A 95 13.68 3.89 17.70
C HIS A 95 13.70 2.35 17.65
N SER A 96 13.87 1.75 16.47
CA SER A 96 13.89 0.29 16.30
C SER A 96 14.85 -0.16 15.22
N SER A 97 15.82 -1.00 15.62
CA SER A 97 16.73 -1.70 14.69
C SER A 97 16.12 -2.97 14.10
N LYS A 98 14.95 -3.41 14.57
CA LYS A 98 14.34 -4.71 14.21
C LYS A 98 13.09 -4.60 13.35
N ALA A 99 12.32 -3.52 13.50
CA ALA A 99 11.08 -3.37 12.75
C ALA A 99 11.37 -3.23 11.24
N TYR A 100 10.59 -3.91 10.41
CA TYR A 100 10.62 -3.65 8.97
C TYR A 100 10.07 -2.25 8.67
N VAL A 101 10.57 -1.64 7.60
CA VAL A 101 10.07 -0.35 7.10
C VAL A 101 9.41 -0.61 5.75
N ILE A 102 8.10 -0.47 5.68
CA ILE A 102 7.33 -0.77 4.48
C ILE A 102 7.16 0.53 3.67
N MET A 103 7.47 0.43 2.38
CA MET A 103 7.44 1.52 1.40
C MET A 103 6.53 1.11 0.24
N PRO A 104 5.25 1.52 0.26
CA PRO A 104 4.33 1.20 -0.82
C PRO A 104 4.73 1.85 -2.14
N ASN A 105 4.53 1.10 -3.22
CA ASN A 105 4.60 1.63 -4.58
C ASN A 105 3.51 2.68 -4.80
N ARG A 106 3.75 3.60 -5.74
CA ARG A 106 2.71 4.54 -6.15
C ARG A 106 1.62 3.82 -6.93
N LEU A 107 0.36 4.11 -6.60
CA LEU A 107 -0.77 3.71 -7.42
C LEU A 107 -0.64 4.30 -8.82
N PHE A 108 -1.01 3.50 -9.83
CA PHE A 108 -0.96 3.85 -11.26
C PHE A 108 0.42 4.26 -11.81
N SER A 109 1.52 3.97 -11.09
CA SER A 109 2.85 4.18 -11.66
C SER A 109 3.06 3.25 -12.87
N PRO A 110 3.59 3.75 -14.00
CA PRO A 110 3.95 2.90 -15.14
C PRO A 110 5.22 2.07 -14.89
N ASP A 111 6.01 2.40 -13.86
CA ASP A 111 7.21 1.66 -13.48
C ASP A 111 7.03 1.07 -12.07
N PRO A 112 6.71 -0.24 -11.95
CA PRO A 112 6.57 -0.89 -10.65
C PRO A 112 7.91 -1.07 -9.93
N THR A 113 9.04 -0.79 -10.59
CA THR A 113 10.39 -0.99 -10.04
C THR A 113 11.02 0.30 -9.50
N GLU A 114 10.31 1.43 -9.60
CA GLU A 114 10.82 2.77 -9.35
C GLU A 114 11.40 2.97 -7.93
N LEU A 115 10.99 2.14 -6.96
CA LEU A 115 11.46 2.15 -5.57
C LEU A 115 12.50 1.08 -5.22
N LEU A 116 12.72 0.06 -6.06
CA LEU A 116 13.61 -1.07 -5.72
C LEU A 116 15.04 -0.61 -5.40
N GLY A 117 15.56 0.35 -6.16
CA GLY A 117 16.89 0.90 -5.93
C GLY A 117 17.03 1.63 -4.59
N LEU A 118 15.98 2.31 -4.13
CA LEU A 118 15.98 2.96 -2.83
C LEU A 118 15.88 1.92 -1.70
N ALA A 119 14.88 1.05 -1.76
CA ALA A 119 14.63 0.07 -0.70
C ALA A 119 15.76 -0.96 -0.59
N GLY A 120 16.39 -1.36 -1.71
CA GLY A 120 17.56 -2.24 -1.71
C GLY A 120 18.78 -1.64 -1.00
N GLY A 121 18.89 -0.31 -0.94
CA GLY A 121 19.93 0.39 -0.18
C GLY A 121 19.66 0.54 1.31
N LEU A 122 18.47 0.11 1.79
CA LEU A 122 17.98 0.35 3.14
C LEU A 122 17.63 -0.97 3.83
N PRO A 123 18.54 -1.58 4.61
CA PRO A 123 18.34 -2.89 5.22
C PRO A 123 17.05 -3.01 6.05
N GLY A 124 16.30 -4.09 5.82
CA GLY A 124 15.01 -4.32 6.47
C GLY A 124 13.89 -3.42 5.92
N SER A 125 14.05 -2.84 4.74
CA SER A 125 12.95 -2.23 3.99
C SER A 125 12.19 -3.27 3.18
N VAL A 126 10.91 -3.02 2.96
CA VAL A 126 9.99 -3.89 2.24
C VAL A 126 9.21 -3.03 1.25
N ILE A 127 9.06 -3.48 0.01
CA ILE A 127 8.14 -2.87 -0.95
C ILE A 127 6.75 -3.44 -0.76
N ASP A 128 5.74 -2.58 -0.64
CA ASP A 128 4.34 -2.98 -0.68
C ASP A 128 3.75 -2.77 -2.08
N VAL A 129 3.00 -3.76 -2.54
CA VAL A 129 2.24 -3.71 -3.79
C VAL A 129 0.80 -4.13 -3.54
N HIS A 130 -0.14 -3.39 -4.14
CA HIS A 130 -1.56 -3.65 -4.00
C HIS A 130 -2.16 -4.07 -5.34
N TYR A 131 -2.93 -5.15 -5.34
CA TYR A 131 -3.54 -5.71 -6.54
C TYR A 131 -5.05 -5.83 -6.35
N TYR A 132 -5.82 -5.15 -7.20
CA TYR A 132 -7.27 -5.11 -7.09
C TYR A 132 -7.97 -5.52 -8.39
N ALA A 133 -8.89 -6.46 -8.29
CA ALA A 133 -9.73 -6.90 -9.40
C ALA A 133 -11.05 -6.10 -9.53
N LEU A 134 -11.28 -5.08 -8.68
CA LEU A 134 -12.54 -4.31 -8.65
C LEU A 134 -12.49 -2.94 -9.33
N PHE A 135 -11.31 -2.31 -9.41
CA PHE A 135 -11.21 -0.90 -9.77
C PHE A 135 -10.77 -0.69 -11.23
N ASN A 136 -10.88 -1.73 -12.04
CA ASN A 136 -10.55 -1.70 -13.46
C ASN A 136 -11.67 -2.39 -14.25
N ASN A 137 -12.27 -1.63 -15.16
CA ASN A 137 -13.44 -2.05 -15.95
C ASN A 137 -13.17 -3.27 -16.85
N ILE A 138 -11.91 -3.65 -17.09
CA ILE A 138 -11.60 -4.90 -17.79
C ILE A 138 -12.24 -6.10 -17.06
N PHE A 139 -12.23 -6.07 -15.72
CA PHE A 139 -12.71 -7.16 -14.89
C PHE A 139 -14.24 -7.28 -14.88
N ASP A 140 -14.97 -6.21 -15.19
CA ASP A 140 -16.43 -6.23 -15.28
C ASP A 140 -16.93 -7.17 -16.40
N THR A 141 -16.08 -7.41 -17.40
CA THR A 141 -16.38 -8.27 -18.55
C THR A 141 -15.78 -9.67 -18.44
N PHE A 142 -14.97 -9.92 -17.41
CA PHE A 142 -14.28 -11.20 -17.26
C PHE A 142 -15.21 -12.25 -16.67
N THR A 143 -15.17 -13.44 -17.24
CA THR A 143 -15.63 -14.65 -16.55
C THR A 143 -14.76 -14.93 -15.33
N VAL A 144 -15.26 -15.73 -14.40
CA VAL A 144 -14.49 -16.19 -13.23
C VAL A 144 -13.13 -16.79 -13.64
N GLN A 145 -13.12 -17.60 -14.71
CA GLN A 145 -11.88 -18.21 -15.19
C GLN A 145 -10.90 -17.18 -15.75
N GLN A 146 -11.36 -16.20 -16.54
CA GLN A 146 -10.51 -15.13 -17.04
C GLN A 146 -9.91 -14.29 -15.90
N ASN A 147 -10.67 -14.04 -14.83
CA ASN A 147 -10.17 -13.35 -13.64
C ASN A 147 -9.06 -14.17 -12.93
N ILE A 148 -9.30 -15.48 -12.71
CA ILE A 148 -8.29 -16.40 -12.16
C ILE A 148 -7.03 -16.42 -13.03
N ASP A 149 -7.20 -16.51 -14.35
CA ASP A 149 -6.09 -16.56 -15.30
C ASP A 149 -5.29 -15.25 -15.24
N PHE A 150 -5.96 -14.10 -15.24
CA PHE A 150 -5.30 -12.80 -15.12
C PHE A 150 -4.47 -12.68 -13.83
N ILE A 151 -4.98 -13.14 -12.69
CA ILE A 151 -4.21 -13.14 -11.44
C ILE A 151 -2.97 -14.04 -11.58
N LYS A 152 -3.15 -15.25 -12.13
CA LYS A 152 -2.06 -16.22 -12.30
C LYS A 152 -1.01 -15.79 -13.30
N THR A 153 -1.37 -14.99 -14.30
CA THR A 153 -0.45 -14.53 -15.34
C THR A 153 0.06 -13.13 -15.04
N ASN A 154 -0.83 -12.13 -15.03
CA ASN A 154 -0.48 -10.71 -14.98
C ASN A 154 0.02 -10.32 -13.58
N TYR A 155 -0.78 -10.53 -12.53
CA TYR A 155 -0.35 -10.16 -11.18
C TYR A 155 0.84 -10.99 -10.68
N SER A 156 0.91 -12.28 -11.03
CA SER A 156 2.10 -13.08 -10.74
C SER A 156 3.35 -12.55 -11.45
N SER A 157 3.21 -12.10 -12.71
CA SER A 157 4.32 -11.50 -13.46
C SER A 157 4.75 -10.16 -12.87
N ASP A 158 3.79 -9.29 -12.54
CA ASP A 158 4.05 -7.99 -11.91
C ASP A 158 4.75 -8.17 -10.55
N LEU A 159 4.27 -9.11 -9.73
CA LEU A 159 4.88 -9.43 -8.44
C LEU A 159 6.31 -9.97 -8.60
N SER A 160 6.55 -10.79 -9.62
CA SER A 160 7.90 -11.31 -9.92
C SER A 160 8.89 -10.21 -10.32
N THR A 161 8.39 -9.13 -10.93
CA THR A 161 9.22 -7.99 -11.38
C THR A 161 9.78 -7.19 -10.19
N VAL A 162 9.02 -7.12 -9.10
CA VAL A 162 9.41 -6.44 -7.85
C VAL A 162 10.07 -7.39 -6.83
N THR A 163 9.83 -8.70 -6.93
CA THR A 163 10.43 -9.72 -6.05
C THR A 163 11.72 -10.28 -6.66
N ARG A 164 12.84 -9.58 -6.44
CA ARG A 164 14.16 -9.99 -6.99
C ARG A 164 15.01 -10.69 -5.93
N GLN A 165 15.83 -11.66 -6.34
CA GLN A 165 16.69 -12.45 -5.43
C GLN A 165 17.62 -11.58 -4.57
N ASP A 166 18.20 -10.54 -5.17
CA ASP A 166 19.07 -9.57 -4.47
C ASP A 166 18.36 -8.22 -4.24
N GLY A 167 17.02 -8.22 -4.30
CA GLY A 167 16.18 -7.05 -4.09
C GLY A 167 15.74 -6.87 -2.63
N PRO A 168 15.07 -5.75 -2.32
CA PRO A 168 14.34 -5.63 -1.06
C PRO A 168 13.26 -6.71 -0.94
N LEU A 169 12.82 -6.97 0.28
CA LEU A 169 11.65 -7.83 0.50
C LEU A 169 10.42 -7.22 -0.16
N THR A 170 9.48 -8.06 -0.57
CA THR A 170 8.18 -7.62 -1.12
C THR A 170 7.05 -8.17 -0.25
N PHE A 171 5.99 -7.38 -0.11
CA PHE A 171 4.77 -7.69 0.60
C PHE A 171 3.57 -7.31 -0.28
N VAL A 172 2.53 -8.14 -0.28
CA VAL A 172 1.24 -7.81 -0.89
C VAL A 172 0.31 -7.39 0.23
N GLY A 173 0.28 -6.09 0.55
CA GLY A 173 -0.42 -5.55 1.71
C GLY A 173 -1.92 -5.46 1.55
N LYS A 174 -2.38 -5.30 0.30
CA LYS A 174 -3.81 -5.33 -0.04
C LYS A 174 -4.06 -6.12 -1.31
N CYS A 175 -5.10 -6.95 -1.25
CA CYS A 175 -5.69 -7.58 -2.42
C CYS A 175 -7.21 -7.74 -2.22
N ASN A 176 -7.95 -7.81 -3.33
CA ASN A 176 -9.35 -8.24 -3.28
C ASN A 176 -9.69 -9.17 -4.44
N TYR A 177 -10.68 -10.02 -4.20
CA TYR A 177 -11.20 -11.01 -5.15
C TYR A 177 -12.73 -10.90 -5.29
N SER A 178 -13.30 -9.73 -5.01
CA SER A 178 -14.73 -9.52 -5.17
C SER A 178 -15.07 -9.58 -6.66
N LEU A 179 -15.88 -10.56 -7.03
CA LEU A 179 -16.48 -10.67 -8.36
C LEU A 179 -17.88 -10.07 -8.27
N LEU A 180 -18.09 -8.92 -8.91
CA LEU A 180 -19.43 -8.41 -9.17
C LEU A 180 -20.03 -9.26 -10.29
N VAL A 181 -20.69 -10.37 -9.95
CA VAL A 181 -21.54 -11.07 -10.91
C VAL A 181 -22.82 -10.23 -11.06
N LEU A 182 -22.80 -9.29 -12.01
CA LEU A 182 -24.04 -8.65 -12.47
C LEU A 182 -24.75 -9.64 -13.40
N GLU A 183 -25.54 -10.55 -12.83
CA GLU A 183 -26.54 -11.28 -13.61
C GLU A 183 -27.59 -10.28 -14.10
N HIS A 184 -27.45 -9.84 -15.35
CA HIS A 184 -28.53 -9.17 -16.07
C HIS A 184 -29.61 -10.20 -16.47
N GLY A 185 -30.59 -10.35 -15.58
CA GLY A 185 -32.01 -10.53 -15.90
C GLY A 185 -32.46 -11.80 -16.63
N PHE A 186 -33.13 -12.69 -15.87
CA PHE A 186 -34.34 -13.34 -16.36
C PHE A 186 -35.52 -13.07 -15.39
N LEU A 187 -36.61 -12.57 -15.98
CA LEU A 187 -38.02 -12.55 -15.53
C LEU A 187 -38.38 -13.87 -14.79
N SER A 188 -39.31 -14.03 -13.82
CA SER A 188 -40.52 -13.39 -13.32
C SER A 188 -40.98 -14.24 -12.10
N PRO A 189 -41.83 -13.76 -11.16
CA PRO A 189 -42.14 -14.48 -9.91
C PRO A 189 -43.24 -15.51 -10.11
N SER A 190 -43.10 -16.71 -9.53
CA SER A 190 -44.16 -17.50 -8.87
C SER A 190 -43.76 -18.98 -8.71
N CYS A 191 -43.76 -19.47 -7.47
CA CYS A 191 -44.64 -20.58 -7.07
C CYS A 191 -44.63 -20.71 -5.55
N MET A 192 -45.70 -20.24 -4.92
CA MET A 192 -46.23 -20.89 -3.72
C MET A 192 -46.95 -22.16 -4.19
N THR A 193 -46.53 -23.32 -3.68
CA THR A 193 -47.37 -24.34 -3.03
C THR A 193 -46.44 -25.26 -2.26
#